data_AF-F6Y9P3-F1
#
_entry.id   AF-F6Y9P3-F1
#
_cell.length_a   1.000
_cell.length_b   1.000
_cell.length_c   1.000
_cell.angle_alpha   90.00
_cell.angle_beta   90.00
_cell.angle_gamma   90.00
#
_symmetry.space_group_name_H-M   'P 1'
#
loop_
_entity.id
_entity.type
_entity.pdbx_description
1 polymer ?
#
loop_
_entity_poly.entity_id
_entity_poly.type
_entity_poly.pdbx_seq_one_letter_code
_entity_poly.pdbx_strand_id
1 'polypeptide(L)'
;MSSHLVSKFKLSRMWVQNRAGCERCSWGLSSILCIRSVMQKYLEDRGEVTFEKIFSQKLGYLLFRDFCLNHLEEAKPLVEFYEEIKKYEKLETEEERVVRSREIFDSYIM
;
A
#
# COMPACT_ATOMS: atom_id res chain seq x y z
N MET A 1 -6.48 14.92 13.19
CA MET A 1 -5.57 13.82 12.83
C MET A 1 -5.59 13.71 11.31
N SER A 2 -4.45 13.89 10.64
CA SER A 2 -4.39 13.97 9.17
C SER A 2 -4.96 12.70 8.54
N SER A 3 -5.96 12.82 7.65
CA SER A 3 -6.65 11.71 6.96
C SER A 3 -5.69 10.74 6.26
N HIS A 4 -4.53 11.25 5.86
CA HIS A 4 -3.38 10.49 5.35
C HIS A 4 -2.79 9.47 6.33
N LEU A 5 -2.77 9.79 7.62
CA LEU A 5 -2.28 8.89 8.66
C LEU A 5 -3.28 7.76 8.93
N VAL A 6 -4.58 8.01 8.75
CA VAL A 6 -5.64 7.01 8.95
C VAL A 6 -5.58 5.94 7.85
N SER A 7 -5.41 6.34 6.59
CA SER A 7 -5.26 5.39 5.47
C SER A 7 -3.96 4.60 5.57
N LYS A 8 -2.82 5.26 5.84
CA LYS A 8 -1.54 4.58 6.08
C LYS A 8 -1.60 3.61 7.25
N PHE A 9 -2.26 3.97 8.35
CA PHE A 9 -2.36 3.10 9.52
C PHE A 9 -3.22 1.86 9.23
N LYS A 10 -4.31 2.02 8.47
CA LYS A 10 -5.19 0.90 8.08
C LYS A 10 -4.51 -0.02 7.07
N LEU A 11 -3.79 0.52 6.09
CA LEU A 11 -2.95 -0.23 5.15
C LEU A 11 -1.80 -0.97 5.86
N SER A 12 -1.14 -0.33 6.83
CA SER A 12 -0.10 -0.96 7.64
C SER A 12 -0.64 -2.14 8.45
N ARG A 13 -1.81 -1.98 9.08
CA ARG A 13 -2.45 -3.08 9.83
C ARG A 13 -2.83 -4.24 8.90
N MET A 14 -3.38 -3.94 7.73
CA MET A 14 -3.71 -4.94 6.71
C MET A 14 -2.48 -5.66 6.15
N TRP A 15 -1.36 -4.97 6.00
CA TRP A 15 -0.11 -5.59 5.58
C TRP A 15 0.45 -6.55 6.63
N VAL A 16 0.29 -6.23 7.93
CA VAL A 16 0.63 -7.14 9.03
C VAL A 16 -0.29 -8.37 9.02
N GLN A 17 -1.59 -8.19 8.80
CA GLN A 17 -2.57 -9.28 8.74
C GLN A 17 -2.41 -10.20 7.51
N ASN A 18 -2.08 -9.63 6.35
CA ASN A 18 -1.87 -10.37 5.09
C ASN A 18 -0.44 -10.89 4.90
N ARG A 19 0.47 -10.65 5.85
CA ARG A 19 1.83 -11.21 5.83
C ARG A 19 1.83 -12.76 5.86
N ALA A 20 0.71 -13.39 6.24
CA ALA A 20 0.55 -14.85 6.30
C ALA A 20 0.16 -15.53 4.97
N GLY A 21 -0.06 -14.80 3.88
CA GLY A 21 -0.61 -15.37 2.64
C GLY A 21 0.43 -15.87 1.62
N CYS A 22 1.12 -16.99 1.86
CA CYS A 22 1.76 -17.74 0.77
C CYS A 22 1.88 -19.25 1.06
N GLU A 23 0.80 -19.89 1.49
CA GLU A 23 0.67 -21.35 1.49
C GLU A 23 0.30 -21.88 0.10
N ARG A 24 1.18 -21.71 -0.89
CA ARG A 24 1.08 -22.49 -2.14
C ARG A 24 2.42 -22.62 -2.85
N CYS A 25 3.31 -23.44 -2.29
CA CYS A 25 4.36 -24.09 -3.05
C CYS A 25 3.99 -25.56 -3.24
N SER A 26 3.03 -25.84 -4.14
CA SER A 26 2.68 -27.21 -4.56
C SER A 26 2.90 -27.46 -6.05
N TRP A 27 3.50 -26.52 -6.79
CA TRP A 27 3.77 -26.70 -8.22
C TRP A 27 5.23 -26.30 -8.50
N GLY A 28 6.04 -27.31 -8.80
CA GLY A 28 7.50 -27.23 -8.86
C GLY A 28 8.04 -26.33 -9.98
N LEU A 29 8.37 -25.09 -9.63
CA LEU A 29 9.24 -24.21 -10.40
C LEU A 29 10.46 -23.84 -9.53
N SER A 30 11.53 -24.62 -9.68
CA SER A 30 12.65 -24.69 -8.72
C SER A 30 13.70 -23.55 -8.82
N SER A 31 13.58 -22.57 -9.73
CA SER A 31 14.66 -21.57 -9.92
C SER A 31 14.34 -20.14 -9.48
N ILE A 32 13.08 -19.70 -9.50
CA ILE A 32 12.71 -18.31 -9.10
C ILE A 32 12.52 -18.18 -7.57
N LEU A 33 12.35 -19.31 -6.86
CA LEU A 33 12.17 -19.36 -5.40
C LEU A 33 13.45 -19.14 -4.58
N CYS A 34 14.63 -19.10 -5.21
CA CYS A 34 15.91 -18.98 -4.50
C CYS A 34 16.26 -17.53 -4.12
N ILE A 35 15.94 -16.56 -4.97
CA ILE A 35 16.24 -15.14 -4.68
C ILE A 35 15.34 -14.62 -3.56
N ARG A 36 14.04 -14.98 -3.56
CA ARG A 36 13.10 -14.51 -2.54
C ARG A 36 13.49 -14.99 -1.16
N SER A 37 13.85 -16.27 -0.99
CA SER A 37 14.20 -16.80 0.34
C SER A 37 15.46 -16.16 0.92
N VAL A 38 16.47 -15.92 0.07
CA VAL A 38 17.73 -15.27 0.46
C VAL A 38 17.49 -13.79 0.75
N MET A 39 16.81 -13.07 -0.16
CA MET A 39 16.56 -11.64 -0.01
C MET A 39 15.59 -11.32 1.13
N GLN A 40 14.59 -12.17 1.37
CA GLN A 40 13.66 -11.99 2.47
C GLN A 40 14.39 -12.07 3.81
N LYS A 41 15.21 -13.10 4.04
CA LYS A 41 16.03 -13.20 5.26
C LYS A 41 16.99 -12.02 5.40
N TYR A 42 17.69 -11.67 4.32
CA TYR A 42 18.63 -10.54 4.34
C TYR A 42 17.96 -9.21 4.70
N LEU A 43 16.76 -8.95 4.18
CA LEU A 43 16.00 -7.74 4.48
C LEU A 43 15.35 -7.80 5.87
N GLU A 44 14.93 -8.98 6.34
CA GLU A 44 14.39 -9.19 7.69
C GLU A 44 15.47 -8.96 8.76
N ASP A 45 16.68 -9.49 8.57
CA ASP A 45 17.83 -9.31 9.48
C ASP A 45 18.21 -7.83 9.63
N ARG A 46 17.97 -7.03 8.59
CA ARG A 46 18.22 -5.57 8.59
C ARG A 46 17.01 -4.75 9.03
N GLY A 47 15.87 -5.39 9.32
CA GLY A 47 14.62 -4.71 9.63
C GLY A 47 14.12 -3.81 8.50
N GLU A 48 14.43 -4.16 7.24
CA GLU A 48 13.96 -3.47 6.04
C GLU A 48 12.57 -3.95 5.60
N VAL A 49 12.12 -5.13 6.06
CA VAL A 49 10.78 -5.67 5.82
C VAL A 49 9.76 -5.10 6.81
N THR A 50 9.60 -3.77 6.76
CA THR A 50 8.54 -3.04 7.48
C THR A 50 7.69 -2.25 6.48
N PHE A 51 6.43 -2.01 6.84
CA PHE A 51 5.49 -1.32 5.96
C PHE A 51 6.02 0.05 5.57
N GLU A 52 6.50 0.82 6.55
CA GLU A 52 7.01 2.18 6.35
C GLU A 52 8.16 2.22 5.34
N LYS A 53 9.14 1.33 5.47
CA LYS A 53 10.30 1.27 4.57
C LYS A 53 9.91 0.84 3.17
N ILE A 54 9.13 -0.24 3.02
CA ILE A 54 8.69 -0.72 1.70
C ILE A 54 7.79 0.31 1.01
N PHE A 55 6.85 0.91 1.75
CA PHE A 55 5.89 1.87 1.22
C PHE A 55 6.53 3.22 0.88
N SER A 56 7.62 3.60 1.54
CA SER A 56 8.41 4.79 1.19
C SER A 56 9.23 4.64 -0.10
N GLN A 57 9.53 3.40 -0.51
CA GLN A 57 10.30 3.14 -1.72
C GLN A 57 9.38 3.17 -2.96
N LYS A 58 9.84 3.80 -4.06
CA LYS A 58 9.03 3.91 -5.29
C LYS A 58 8.59 2.56 -5.84
N LEU A 59 9.50 1.59 -5.93
CA LEU A 59 9.19 0.24 -6.42
C LEU A 59 8.32 -0.52 -5.42
N GLY A 60 8.59 -0.40 -4.13
CA GLY A 60 7.81 -1.04 -3.08
C GLY A 60 6.36 -0.54 -3.05
N TYR A 61 6.14 0.77 -3.22
CA TYR A 61 4.82 1.35 -3.35
C TYR A 61 4.07 0.82 -4.57
N LEU A 62 4.70 0.77 -5.76
CA LEU A 62 4.03 0.30 -6.98
C LEU A 62 3.60 -1.17 -6.87
N LEU A 63 4.45 -2.03 -6.34
CA LEU A 63 4.14 -3.44 -6.10
C LEU A 63 3.03 -3.61 -5.04
N PHE A 64 3.10 -2.84 -3.95
CA PHE A 64 2.09 -2.88 -2.90
C PHE A 64 0.73 -2.38 -3.41
N ARG A 65 0.72 -1.30 -4.18
CA ARG A 65 -0.48 -0.76 -4.84
C ARG A 65 -1.11 -1.80 -5.75
N ASP A 66 -0.32 -2.38 -6.65
CA ASP A 66 -0.82 -3.38 -7.60
C ASP A 66 -1.42 -4.59 -6.87
N PHE A 67 -0.75 -5.06 -5.82
CA PHE A 67 -1.25 -6.11 -4.94
C PHE A 67 -2.59 -5.74 -4.29
N CYS A 68 -2.71 -4.52 -3.76
CA CYS A 68 -3.95 -4.05 -3.15
C CYS A 68 -5.09 -3.86 -4.15
N LEU A 69 -4.83 -3.42 -5.38
CA LEU A 69 -5.87 -3.17 -6.38
C LEU A 69 -6.38 -4.46 -7.04
N ASN A 70 -5.49 -5.44 -7.24
CA ASN A 70 -5.79 -6.64 -8.02
C ASN A 70 -6.05 -7.88 -7.16
N HIS A 71 -5.51 -7.94 -5.95
CA HIS A 71 -5.53 -9.15 -5.12
C HIS A 71 -6.21 -8.98 -3.75
N LEU A 72 -6.54 -7.75 -3.33
CA LEU A 72 -7.19 -7.49 -2.05
C LEU A 72 -8.33 -6.47 -2.18
N GLU A 73 -9.56 -6.96 -2.36
CA GLU A 73 -10.76 -6.11 -2.50
C GLU A 73 -10.96 -5.16 -1.31
N GLU A 74 -10.66 -5.61 -0.08
CA GLU A 74 -10.73 -4.78 1.13
C GLU A 74 -9.68 -3.65 1.16
N ALA A 75 -8.55 -3.83 0.46
CA ALA A 75 -7.47 -2.85 0.40
C ALA A 75 -7.74 -1.74 -0.61
N LYS A 76 -8.44 -2.11 -1.69
CA LYS A 76 -8.66 -1.28 -2.85
C LYS A 76 -9.18 0.12 -2.51
N PRO A 77 -10.28 0.30 -1.74
CA PRO A 77 -10.79 1.63 -1.41
C PRO A 77 -9.80 2.44 -0.56
N LEU A 78 -8.97 1.78 0.26
CA LEU A 78 -7.96 2.46 1.08
C LEU A 78 -6.80 3.01 0.25
N VAL A 79 -6.40 2.27 -0.79
CA VAL A 79 -5.34 2.70 -1.71
C VAL A 79 -5.87 3.79 -2.64
N GLU A 80 -7.09 3.66 -3.16
CA GLU A 80 -7.72 4.70 -3.99
C GLU A 80 -7.85 6.02 -3.22
N PHE A 81 -8.34 5.97 -1.98
CA PHE A 81 -8.40 7.15 -1.12
C PHE A 81 -7.02 7.77 -0.85
N TYR A 82 -5.99 6.95 -0.63
CA TYR A 82 -4.62 7.42 -0.47
C TYR A 82 -4.11 8.16 -1.73
N GLU A 83 -4.42 7.66 -2.92
CA GLU A 83 -4.03 8.29 -4.18
C GLU A 83 -4.76 9.61 -4.43
N GLU A 84 -6.06 9.68 -4.12
CA GLU A 84 -6.83 10.92 -4.23
C GLU A 84 -6.31 12.00 -3.29
N ILE A 85 -5.94 11.67 -2.05
CA ILE A 85 -5.26 12.61 -1.14
C ILE A 85 -3.90 13.04 -1.72
N LYS A 86 -3.12 12.12 -2.30
CA LYS A 86 -1.83 12.47 -2.92
C LYS A 86 -1.97 13.36 -4.16
N LYS A 87 -3.07 13.27 -4.89
CA LYS A 87 -3.41 14.20 -5.98
C LYS A 87 -3.83 15.55 -5.43
N TYR A 88 -4.67 15.54 -4.40
CA TYR A 88 -5.12 16.75 -3.69
C TYR A 88 -3.95 17.58 -3.14
N GLU A 89 -2.95 16.93 -2.53
CA GLU A 89 -1.73 17.60 -2.02
C GLU A 89 -0.94 18.36 -3.11
N LYS A 90 -1.12 18.02 -4.39
CA LYS A 90 -0.41 18.64 -5.52
C LYS A 90 -1.21 19.76 -6.18
N LEU A 91 -2.42 20.07 -5.72
CA LEU A 91 -3.24 21.14 -6.28
C LEU A 91 -2.71 22.50 -5.85
N GLU A 92 -2.38 23.34 -6.84
CA GLU A 92 -1.81 24.65 -6.60
C GLU A 92 -2.88 25.69 -6.23
N THR A 93 -4.07 25.59 -6.82
CA THR A 93 -5.15 26.58 -6.64
C THR A 93 -6.07 26.25 -5.47
N GLU A 94 -6.52 27.29 -4.75
CA GLU A 94 -7.42 27.12 -3.60
C GLU A 94 -8.84 26.71 -4.05
N GLU A 95 -9.28 27.21 -5.20
CA GLU A 95 -10.60 26.90 -5.76
C GLU A 95 -10.74 25.40 -6.09
N GLU A 96 -9.72 24.80 -6.73
CA GLU A 96 -9.70 23.36 -7.00
C GLU A 96 -9.59 22.55 -5.70
N ARG A 97 -8.86 23.03 -4.69
CA ARG A 97 -8.79 22.37 -3.39
C ARG A 97 -10.16 22.32 -2.71
N VAL A 98 -10.93 23.40 -2.72
CA VAL A 98 -12.25 23.39 -2.07
C VAL A 98 -13.16 22.36 -2.73
N VAL A 99 -13.22 22.35 -4.06
CA VAL A 99 -14.03 21.38 -4.81
C VAL A 99 -13.58 19.94 -4.56
N ARG A 100 -12.27 19.67 -4.70
CA ARG A 100 -11.72 18.32 -4.52
C ARG A 100 -11.80 17.82 -3.09
N SER A 101 -11.67 18.69 -2.09
CA SER A 101 -11.81 18.31 -0.68
C SER A 101 -13.22 17.80 -0.37
N ARG A 102 -14.24 18.44 -0.96
CA ARG A 102 -15.64 18.05 -0.80
C ARG A 102 -15.93 16.73 -1.50
N GLU A 103 -15.47 16.57 -2.74
CA GLU A 103 -15.60 15.31 -3.49
C GLU A 103 -14.99 14.12 -2.74
N ILE A 104 -13.77 14.28 -2.22
CA ILE A 104 -13.07 13.22 -1.49
C ILE A 104 -13.79 12.89 -0.18
N PHE A 105 -14.30 13.88 0.53
CA PHE A 105 -15.05 13.69 1.77
C PHE A 105 -16.36 12.93 1.50
N ASP A 106 -17.12 13.36 0.50
CA ASP A 106 -18.41 12.77 0.16
C ASP A 106 -18.27 11.35 -0.44
N SER A 107 -17.17 11.04 -1.12
CA SER A 107 -16.99 9.75 -1.80
C SER A 107 -16.36 8.65 -0.94
N TYR A 108 -15.51 9.02 0.03
CA TYR A 108 -14.70 8.04 0.78
C TYR A 108 -14.91 8.09 2.32
N ILE A 109 -15.56 9.13 2.85
CA ILE A 109 -15.72 9.33 4.30
C ILE A 109 -17.19 9.31 4.73
N MET A 110 -18.10 9.95 3.98
CA MET A 110 -19.56 9.80 4.15
C MET A 110 -20.08 8.50 3.57
#